data_AF-R4YXZ9-F1
#
_entry.id   AF-R4YXZ9-F1
#
_cell.length_a   1.000
_cell.length_b   1.000
_cell.length_c   1.000
_cell.angle_alpha   90.00
_cell.angle_beta   90.00
_cell.angle_gamma   90.00
#
_symmetry.space_group_name_H-M   'P 1'
#
loop_
_entity.id
_entity.type
_entity.pdbx_description
1 polymer ?
#
loop_
_entity_poly.entity_id
_entity_poly.type
_entity_poly.pdbx_seq_one_letter_code
_entity_poly.pdbx_strand_id
1 'polypeptide(L)' 'MLLNTRNGAGVGWAPDYLLDLLHEIEELNNAAPSIDVEHVNPAAVAPHLRLLCRVSAPQPAGYGPFSGPDFQPLA' A
#
# COMPACT_ATOMS: atom_id res chain seq x y z
N MET A 1 -4.87 4.03 6.66
CA MET A 1 -5.93 3.38 5.84
C MET A 1 -6.13 1.94 6.31
N LEU A 2 -7.37 1.51 6.60
CA LEU A 2 -7.67 0.12 6.98
C LEU A 2 -7.80 -0.72 5.70
N LEU A 3 -7.06 -1.82 5.64
CA LEU A 3 -7.17 -2.81 4.57
C LEU A 3 -8.28 -3.81 4.91
N ASN A 4 -9.16 -4.04 3.94
CA ASN A 4 -10.26 -4.98 4.06
C ASN A 4 -10.16 -6.07 3.00
N THR A 5 -10.55 -7.28 3.37
CA THR A 5 -10.85 -8.32 2.39
C THR A 5 -12.06 -7.92 1.54
N ARG A 6 -12.28 -8.62 0.42
CA ARG A 6 -13.42 -8.39 -0.49
C ARG A 6 -14.79 -8.56 0.17
N ASN A 7 -14.87 -9.27 1.31
CA ASN A 7 -16.11 -9.45 2.08
C ASN A 7 -16.26 -8.44 3.24
N GLY A 8 -15.36 -7.46 3.36
CA GLY A 8 -15.43 -6.40 4.36
C GLY A 8 -14.74 -6.72 5.69
N ALA A 9 -14.13 -7.89 5.87
CA ALA A 9 -13.34 -8.17 7.07
C ALA A 9 -12.01 -7.41 7.05
N GLY A 10 -11.73 -6.63 8.10
CA GLY A 10 -10.47 -5.89 8.26
C GLY A 10 -9.29 -6.83 8.50
N VAL A 11 -8.19 -6.62 7.77
CA VAL A 11 -6.97 -7.45 7.87
C VAL A 11 -5.80 -6.75 8.55
N GLY A 12 -5.82 -5.41 8.59
CA GLY A 12 -4.76 -4.60 9.18
C GLY A 12 -4.73 -3.20 8.59
N TRP A 13 -3.76 -2.39 9.03
CA TRP A 13 -3.57 -1.02 8.55
C TRP A 13 -2.44 -0.96 7.53
N ALA A 14 -2.62 -0.12 6.51
CA ALA A 14 -1.50 0.27 5.65
C ALA A 14 -0.45 1.02 6.49
N PRO A 15 0.86 0.79 6.26
CA PRO A 15 1.91 1.53 6.93
C PRO A 15 1.78 3.04 6.73
N ASP A 16 2.01 3.82 7.77
CA ASP A 16 1.79 5.27 7.76
C ASP A 16 2.60 5.99 6.66
N TYR A 17 3.84 5.55 6.43
CA TYR A 17 4.72 6.12 5.40
C TYR A 17 4.23 5.88 3.96
N LEU A 18 3.20 5.05 3.75
CA LEU A 18 2.58 4.80 2.45
C LEU A 18 1.26 5.56 2.25
N LEU A 19 0.73 6.22 3.29
CA LEU A 19 -0.62 6.79 3.21
C LEU A 19 -0.73 7.91 2.18
N ASP A 20 0.25 8.80 2.12
CA ASP A 20 0.25 9.90 1.16
C ASP A 20 0.26 9.36 -0.28
N LEU A 21 1.06 8.32 -0.54
CA LEU A 21 1.11 7.65 -1.84
C LEU A 21 -0.21 6.97 -2.20
N LEU A 22 -0.85 6.30 -1.23
CA LEU A 22 -2.13 5.63 -1.45
C LEU A 22 -3.24 6.65 -1.76
N HIS A 23 -3.32 7.75 -1.02
CA HIS A 23 -4.28 8.82 -1.29
C HIS A 23 -4.03 9.49 -2.64
N GLU A 24 -2.77 9.77 -2.98
CA GLU A 24 -2.41 10.34 -4.29
C GLU A 24 -2.88 9.43 -5.44
N ILE A 25 -2.61 8.13 -5.35
CA ILE A 25 -3.05 7.16 -6.37
C ILE A 25 -4.57 7.10 -6.46
N GLU A 26 -5.28 7.14 -5.31
CA GLU A 26 -6.74 7.18 -5.26
C GLU A 26 -7.30 8.42 -5.97
N GLU A 27 -6.74 9.58 -5.70
CA GLU A 27 -7.14 10.86 -6.30
C GLU A 27 -6.87 10.89 -7.81
N LEU A 28 -5.67 10.48 -8.23
CA LEU A 28 -5.28 10.44 -9.64
C LEU A 28 -6.15 9.51 -10.48
N ASN A 29 -6.61 8.40 -9.89
CA ASN A 29 -7.40 7.40 -10.58
C ASN A 29 -8.91 7.55 -10.37
N ASN A 30 -9.34 8.43 -9.46
CA ASN A 30 -10.72 8.54 -8.99
C ASN A 30 -11.30 7.17 -8.58
N ALA A 31 -10.47 6.31 -7.98
CA ALA A 31 -10.79 4.94 -7.60
C ALA A 31 -9.76 4.38 -6.61
N ALA A 32 -10.22 3.51 -5.71
CA ALA A 32 -9.33 2.76 -4.83
C ALA A 32 -8.34 1.88 -5.63
N PRO A 33 -7.05 1.81 -5.24
CA PRO A 33 -6.11 0.91 -5.87
C PRO A 33 -6.49 -0.55 -5.60
N SER A 34 -6.11 -1.43 -6.52
CA SER A 34 -6.20 -2.87 -6.29
C SER A 34 -5.07 -3.32 -5.36
N ILE A 35 -5.41 -4.19 -4.41
CA ILE A 35 -4.45 -4.76 -3.46
C ILE A 35 -4.56 -6.28 -3.55
N ASP A 36 -3.46 -6.91 -3.96
CA ASP A 36 -3.33 -8.36 -4.04
C ASP A 36 -2.34 -8.84 -2.98
N VAL A 37 -2.66 -9.94 -2.31
CA VAL A 37 -1.71 -10.60 -1.40
C VAL A 37 -0.73 -11.41 -2.24
N GLU A 38 0.55 -11.08 -2.18
CA GLU A 38 1.60 -11.82 -2.88
C GLU A 38 2.17 -12.95 -2.02
N HIS A 39 2.29 -12.71 -0.72
CA HIS A 39 2.82 -13.70 0.21
C HIS A 39 2.16 -13.62 1.58
N VAL A 40 1.99 -14.77 2.22
CA VAL A 40 1.49 -14.89 3.60
C VAL A 40 2.53 -15.62 4.44
N ASN A 41 3.13 -14.90 5.38
CA ASN A 41 4.06 -15.47 6.34
C ASN A 41 3.31 -16.32 7.39
N PRO A 42 3.97 -17.32 8.00
CA PRO A 42 3.37 -18.13 9.06
C PRO A 42 2.90 -17.33 10.27
N ALA A 43 1.98 -17.88 11.05
CA ALA A 43 1.43 -17.23 12.24
C ALA A 43 2.48 -16.88 13.31
N ALA A 44 3.63 -17.59 13.33
CA ALA A 44 4.74 -17.31 14.23
C ALA A 44 5.43 -15.96 13.96
N VAL A 45 5.26 -15.39 12.77
CA VAL A 45 5.77 -14.06 12.41
C VAL A 45 4.86 -12.98 12.99
N ALA A 46 5.47 -11.84 13.38
CA ALA A 46 4.75 -10.69 13.90
C ALA A 46 3.61 -10.26 12.96
N PRO A 47 2.41 -9.90 13.48
CA PRO A 47 1.24 -9.62 12.65
C PRO A 47 1.46 -8.60 11.52
N HIS A 48 2.24 -7.55 11.77
CA HIS A 48 2.51 -6.49 10.78
C HIS A 48 3.43 -6.93 9.62
N LEU A 49 4.08 -8.10 9.74
CA LEU A 49 4.89 -8.71 8.68
C LEU A 49 4.18 -9.91 8.05
N ARG A 50 2.91 -10.15 8.39
CA ARG A 50 2.21 -11.38 7.99
C ARG A 50 1.83 -11.40 6.52
N LEU A 51 1.50 -10.25 5.96
CA LEU A 51 1.07 -10.12 4.57
C LEU A 51 2.08 -9.26 3.82
N LEU A 52 2.60 -9.79 2.73
CA LEU A 52 3.19 -8.98 1.67
C LEU A 52 2.10 -8.71 0.64
N CYS A 53 1.81 -7.45 0.40
CA CYS A 53 0.78 -7.02 -0.55
C CYS A 53 1.42 -6.24 -1.70
N ARG A 54 0.89 -6.45 -2.91
CA ARG A 54 1.14 -5.59 -4.06
C ARG A 54 -0.02 -4.66 -4.26
N VAL A 55 0.29 -3.37 -4.37
CA VAL A 55 -0.65 -2.32 -4.76
C VAL A 55 -0.55 -2.13 -6.26
N SER A 56 -1.68 -1.96 -6.95
CA SER A 56 -1.72 -1.75 -8.39
C SER A 56 -2.83 -0.80 -8.78
N ALA A 57 -2.48 0.18 -9.60
CA ALA A 57 -3.38 1.18 -10.17
C ALA A 57 -2.80 1.68 -11.51
N PRO A 58 -3.63 2.22 -12.42
CA PRO A 58 -3.12 2.94 -13.57
C PRO A 58 -2.20 4.08 -13.13
N GLN A 59 -1.08 4.24 -13.83
CA GLN A 59 -0.09 5.28 -13.55
C GLN A 59 -0.10 6.31 -14.69
N PRO A 60 -0.20 7.61 -14.37
CA PRO A 60 0.02 8.65 -15.35
C PRO A 60 1.41 8.57 -15.97
N ALA A 61 1.58 9.07 -17.19
CA ALA A 61 2.89 9.16 -17.82
C ALA A 61 3.83 10.03 -16.96
N GLY A 62 5.00 9.50 -16.62
CA GLY A 62 5.99 10.19 -15.79
C GLY A 62 5.75 10.09 -14.28
N TYR A 63 4.76 9.29 -13.84
CA TYR A 63 4.53 9.06 -12.42
C TYR A 63 5.69 8.29 -11.77
N GLY A 64 6.27 8.87 -10.72
CA GLY A 64 7.37 8.28 -9.94
C GLY A 64 6.96 8.19 -8.47
N PRO A 65 6.52 7.00 -7.98
CA PRO A 65 6.20 6.82 -6.57
C PRO A 65 7.45 6.99 -5.71
N PHE A 66 7.27 7.25 -4.42
CA PHE A 66 8.38 7.44 -3.47
C PHE A 66 9.32 8.58 -3.89
N SER A 67 8.76 9.64 -4.46
CA SER A 67 9.48 10.86 -4.76
C SER A 67 9.22 11.90 -3.68
N GLY A 68 10.20 12.78 -3.44
CA GLY A 68 10.07 13.88 -2.48
C GLY A 68 11.12 13.85 -1.35
N PRO A 69 11.01 14.79 -0.40
CA PRO A 69 11.98 14.96 0.68
C PRO A 69 12.07 13.75 1.62
N ASP A 70 10.95 13.06 1.86
CA ASP A 70 10.87 11.93 2.79
C ASP A 70 11.51 10.64 2.25
N PHE A 71 11.84 10.62 0.96
CA PHE A 71 12.43 9.48 0.26
C PHE A 71 13.89 9.73 -0.17
N GLN A 72 14.54 10.74 0.41
CA GLN A 72 15.97 10.96 0.19
C GLN A 72 16.80 9.88 0.91
N PRO A 73 17.96 9.48 0.35
CA PRO A 73 18.89 8.59 1.04
C PRO A 73 19.31 9.16 2.39
N LEU A 74 19.41 8.29 3.40
CA LEU A 74 20.06 8.64 4.66
C LEU A 74 21.57 8.80 4.39
N ALA A 75 22.13 9.91 4.88
CA ALA A 75 23.57 10.21 4.79
C ALA A 75 24.41 9.34 5.72
#